data_AF-A0A395UX06-F1
#
_entry.id   AF-A0A395UX06-F1
#
_cell.length_a   1.000
_cell.length_b   1.000
_cell.length_c   1.000
_cell.angle_alpha   90.00
_cell.angle_beta   90.00
_cell.angle_gamma   90.00
#
_symmetry.space_group_name_H-M   'P 1'
#
loop_
_entity.id
_entity.type
_entity.pdbx_description
1 polymer ?
#
loop_
_entity_poly.entity_id
_entity_poly.type
_entity_poly.pdbx_seq_one_letter_code
_entity_poly.pdbx_strand_id
1 'polypeptide(L)'
;MQKQNSKKKFLEKLYISLSFYFGDDDCDSLIKDYEEWFENEEMAEKSEHEICSGLGKPFDIARNLYRDSKEGKEHTLPLKSSVLLQTIATLVIYYVLCVSLLRYFDKNGWNFYPVALIANVLVFVAGLFILKKSKLTCDMQFKNHLLLIGLFFFILLTEVFLVMKKNEAGLGSYYVVLVTTAIIILSCIIIYIILKKYIINRELGFITIFHILGIITCLMYFINQLHMFYIERTLGLEKIIAYSSLLYIQTLILGTILLLKLKFERKS
;
A
#
# COMPACT_ATOMS: atom_id res chain seq x y z
N MET A 1 -6.98 28.66 23.66
CA MET A 1 -7.04 28.35 22.21
C MET A 1 -6.96 26.84 21.97
N GLN A 2 -8.00 26.08 22.33
CA GLN A 2 -8.03 24.60 22.18
C GLN A 2 -9.33 24.08 21.54
N LYS A 3 -10.09 24.95 20.87
CA LYS A 3 -11.51 24.73 20.51
C LYS A 3 -11.80 24.37 19.04
N GLN A 4 -10.81 24.07 18.20
CA GLN A 4 -10.99 23.86 16.75
C GLN A 4 -10.57 22.47 16.24
N ASN A 5 -10.43 21.47 17.11
CA ASN A 5 -9.82 20.18 16.74
C ASN A 5 -10.73 18.96 16.94
N SER A 6 -11.92 19.11 17.52
CA SER A 6 -12.84 17.99 17.77
C SER A 6 -13.60 17.58 16.52
N LYS A 7 -14.26 18.54 15.84
CA LYS A 7 -15.00 18.31 14.59
C LYS A 7 -14.12 17.67 13.53
N LYS A 8 -12.98 18.29 13.21
CA LYS A 8 -12.03 17.77 12.22
C LYS A 8 -11.59 16.34 12.53
N LYS A 9 -11.19 16.06 13.78
CA LYS A 9 -10.76 14.72 14.20
C LYS A 9 -11.89 13.70 14.16
N PHE A 10 -13.13 14.13 14.42
CA PHE A 10 -14.31 13.29 14.32
C PHE A 10 -14.60 12.92 12.87
N LEU A 11 -14.66 13.93 11.97
CA LEU A 11 -14.92 13.74 10.55
C LEU A 11 -13.83 12.89 9.88
N GLU A 12 -12.56 13.08 10.23
CA GLU A 12 -11.46 12.21 9.77
C GLU A 12 -11.71 10.75 10.17
N LYS A 13 -12.08 10.48 11.42
CA LYS A 13 -12.40 9.11 11.89
C LYS A 13 -13.65 8.55 11.23
N LEU A 14 -14.64 9.39 10.95
CA LEU A 14 -15.86 9.00 10.27
C LEU A 14 -15.56 8.60 8.83
N TYR A 15 -14.79 9.40 8.10
CA TYR A 15 -14.38 9.08 6.74
C TYR A 15 -13.61 7.75 6.68
N ILE A 16 -12.65 7.54 7.60
CA ILE A 16 -11.94 6.25 7.73
C ILE A 16 -12.96 5.11 7.92
N SER A 17 -13.93 5.29 8.81
CA SER A 17 -14.93 4.27 9.12
C SER A 17 -15.85 3.97 7.92
N LEU A 18 -16.29 5.01 7.21
CA LEU A 18 -17.11 4.91 6.00
C LEU A 18 -16.36 4.19 4.86
N SER A 19 -15.06 4.42 4.72
CA SER A 19 -14.24 3.83 3.66
C SER A 19 -14.15 2.31 3.72
N PHE A 20 -14.51 1.67 4.85
CA PHE A 20 -14.62 0.21 4.96
C PHE A 20 -15.89 -0.35 4.31
N TYR A 21 -16.89 0.50 4.04
CA TYR A 21 -18.22 0.08 3.61
C TYR A 21 -18.61 0.65 2.25
N PHE A 22 -18.12 1.84 1.91
CA PHE A 22 -18.58 2.61 0.75
C PHE A 22 -17.44 2.99 -0.20
N GLY A 23 -17.81 3.38 -1.42
CA GLY A 23 -16.90 4.01 -2.40
C GLY A 23 -16.57 5.45 -2.03
N ASP A 24 -15.64 6.07 -2.76
CA ASP A 24 -15.17 7.43 -2.44
C ASP A 24 -16.23 8.50 -2.63
N ASP A 25 -16.97 8.45 -3.74
CA ASP A 25 -18.00 9.44 -4.03
C ASP A 25 -19.09 9.45 -2.94
N ASP A 26 -19.46 8.25 -2.47
CA ASP A 26 -20.41 8.09 -1.36
C ASP A 26 -19.82 8.59 -0.03
N CYS A 27 -18.55 8.30 0.25
CA CYS A 27 -17.87 8.79 1.45
C CYS A 27 -17.78 10.33 1.46
N ASP A 28 -17.41 10.94 0.34
CA ASP A 28 -17.32 12.40 0.17
C ASP A 28 -18.70 13.04 0.37
N SER A 29 -19.75 12.45 -0.22
CA SER A 29 -21.13 12.92 -0.05
C SER A 29 -21.58 12.85 1.40
N LEU A 30 -21.39 11.69 2.05
CA LEU A 30 -21.79 11.49 3.44
C LEU A 30 -21.02 12.42 4.38
N ILE A 31 -19.71 12.63 4.17
CA ILE A 31 -18.96 13.58 5.01
C ILE A 31 -19.47 15.00 4.83
N LYS A 32 -19.81 15.41 3.61
CA LYS A 32 -20.40 16.73 3.37
C LYS A 32 -21.73 16.91 4.10
N ASP A 33 -22.59 15.89 4.12
CA ASP A 33 -23.85 15.91 4.86
C ASP A 33 -23.61 16.08 6.37
N TYR A 34 -22.59 15.41 6.91
CA TYR A 34 -22.18 15.60 8.32
C TYR A 34 -21.57 16.97 8.56
N GLU A 35 -20.77 17.52 7.64
CA GLU A 35 -20.24 18.89 7.75
C GLU A 35 -21.35 19.92 7.86
N GLU A 36 -22.36 19.84 6.99
CA GLU A 36 -23.55 20.70 7.02
C GLU A 36 -24.35 20.50 8.32
N TRP A 37 -24.48 19.26 8.80
CA TRP A 37 -25.13 18.98 10.08
C TRP A 37 -24.39 19.62 11.26
N PHE A 38 -23.07 19.54 11.30
CA PHE A 38 -22.25 20.22 12.30
C PHE A 38 -22.46 21.75 12.23
N GLU A 39 -22.49 22.35 11.05
CA GLU A 39 -22.75 23.79 10.88
C GLU A 39 -24.13 24.19 11.43
N ASN A 40 -25.16 23.39 11.16
CA ASN A 40 -26.51 23.63 11.67
C ASN A 40 -26.59 23.54 13.21
N GLU A 41 -25.91 22.57 13.81
CA GLU A 41 -25.89 22.41 15.27
C GLU A 41 -25.04 23.48 15.96
N GLU A 42 -23.96 23.93 15.33
CA GLU A 42 -23.15 25.08 15.78
C GLU A 42 -23.98 26.38 15.72
N MET A 43 -24.81 26.58 14.70
CA MET A 43 -25.76 27.70 14.62
C MET A 43 -26.83 27.65 15.73
N ALA A 44 -27.14 26.46 16.24
CA ALA A 44 -28.02 26.26 17.40
C ALA A 44 -27.30 26.40 18.76
N GLU A 45 -26.11 27.03 18.76
CA GLU A 45 -25.27 27.30 19.94
C GLU A 45 -24.75 26.06 20.68
N LYS A 46 -24.80 24.87 20.08
CA LYS A 46 -24.18 23.66 20.66
C LYS A 46 -22.68 23.66 20.45
N SER A 47 -21.94 23.16 21.44
CA SER A 47 -20.49 23.02 21.32
C SER A 47 -20.08 21.80 20.49
N GLU A 48 -18.96 21.85 19.76
CA GLU A 48 -18.45 20.69 19.00
C GLU A 48 -18.37 19.40 19.83
N HIS A 49 -18.06 19.51 21.12
CA HIS A 49 -17.98 18.37 22.03
C HIS A 49 -19.35 17.72 22.27
N GLU A 50 -20.38 18.52 22.52
CA GLU A 50 -21.76 18.04 22.70
C GLU A 50 -22.30 17.41 21.41
N ILE A 51 -21.97 18.02 20.28
CA ILE A 51 -22.32 17.51 18.95
C ILE A 51 -21.67 16.14 18.72
N CYS A 52 -20.36 16.01 18.96
CA CYS A 52 -19.62 14.75 18.82
C CYS A 52 -20.11 13.67 19.80
N SER A 53 -20.42 14.04 21.05
CA SER A 53 -20.90 13.07 22.05
C SER A 53 -22.32 12.59 21.73
N GLY A 54 -23.18 13.46 21.18
CA GLY A 54 -24.53 13.13 20.75
C GLY A 54 -24.59 12.20 19.53
N LEU A 55 -23.66 12.35 18.58
CA LEU A 55 -23.58 11.49 17.40
C LEU A 55 -23.11 10.05 17.71
N GLY A 56 -22.37 9.87 18.80
CA GLY A 56 -21.78 8.57 19.16
C GLY A 56 -20.47 8.29 18.41
N LYS A 57 -20.09 7.01 18.29
CA LYS A 57 -18.79 6.64 17.71
C LYS A 57 -18.86 6.64 16.18
N PRO A 58 -17.85 7.21 15.48
CA PRO A 58 -17.81 7.23 14.01
C PRO A 58 -17.96 5.86 13.34
N PHE A 59 -17.41 4.81 13.98
CA PHE A 59 -17.53 3.45 13.45
C PHE A 59 -18.95 2.89 13.51
N ASP A 60 -19.68 3.19 14.60
CA ASP A 60 -21.06 2.74 14.78
C ASP A 60 -21.98 3.45 13.77
N ILE A 61 -21.72 4.74 13.51
CA ILE A 61 -22.40 5.53 12.48
C ILE A 61 -22.21 4.88 11.10
N ALA A 62 -20.96 4.65 10.69
CA ALA A 62 -20.66 4.05 9.39
C ALA A 62 -21.30 2.67 9.22
N ARG A 63 -21.27 1.84 10.27
CA ARG A 63 -21.91 0.52 10.28
C ARG A 63 -23.42 0.62 10.11
N ASN A 64 -24.07 1.54 10.81
CA ASN A 64 -25.52 1.71 10.74
C ASN A 64 -25.95 2.22 9.35
N LEU A 65 -25.24 3.22 8.81
CA LEU A 65 -25.45 3.70 7.44
C LEU A 65 -25.32 2.57 6.42
N TYR A 66 -24.30 1.72 6.57
CA TYR A 66 -24.12 0.57 5.69
C TYR A 66 -25.28 -0.41 5.78
N ARG A 67 -25.72 -0.76 7.00
CA ARG A 67 -26.85 -1.67 7.21
C ARG A 67 -28.14 -1.16 6.57
N ASP A 68 -28.34 0.15 6.58
CA ASP A 68 -29.57 0.77 6.06
C ASP A 68 -29.50 1.00 4.53
N SER A 69 -28.29 0.93 3.95
CA SER A 69 -28.06 0.98 2.50
C SER A 69 -28.61 -0.25 1.76
N LYS A 70 -28.76 -0.13 0.44
CA LYS A 70 -29.19 -1.25 -0.41
C LYS A 70 -28.23 -2.45 -0.31
N GLU A 71 -26.92 -2.19 -0.34
CA GLU A 71 -25.88 -3.22 -0.30
C GLU A 71 -25.86 -3.98 1.04
N GLY A 72 -26.08 -3.27 2.15
CA GLY A 72 -26.17 -3.88 3.48
C GLY A 72 -27.45 -4.69 3.69
N LYS A 73 -28.57 -4.26 3.11
CA LYS A 73 -29.84 -5.01 3.11
C LYS A 73 -29.76 -6.30 2.29
N GLU A 74 -28.98 -6.31 1.23
CA GLU A 74 -28.72 -7.50 0.41
C GLU A 74 -27.63 -8.42 1.01
N HIS A 75 -27.12 -8.13 2.21
CA HIS A 75 -26.04 -8.87 2.88
C HIS A 75 -24.79 -9.09 2.01
N THR A 76 -24.54 -8.16 1.09
CA THR A 76 -23.34 -8.22 0.25
C THR A 76 -22.11 -7.89 1.10
N LEU A 77 -20.95 -8.46 0.77
CA LEU A 77 -19.70 -8.03 1.41
C LEU A 77 -19.32 -6.65 0.86
N PRO A 78 -18.90 -5.68 1.70
CA PRO A 78 -18.49 -4.36 1.26
C PRO A 78 -17.22 -4.39 0.40
N LEU A 79 -16.60 -5.55 0.20
CA LEU A 79 -15.45 -5.72 -0.69
C LEU A 79 -15.73 -5.25 -2.13
N LYS A 80 -16.98 -5.30 -2.61
CA LYS A 80 -17.31 -4.81 -3.96
C LYS A 80 -17.27 -3.28 -4.07
N SER A 81 -17.65 -2.57 -3.01
CA SER A 81 -17.78 -1.11 -2.98
C SER A 81 -16.57 -0.42 -2.34
N SER A 82 -16.01 -1.00 -1.27
CA SER A 82 -14.85 -0.48 -0.56
C SER A 82 -13.54 -0.78 -1.29
N VAL A 83 -12.98 0.26 -1.88
CA VAL A 83 -11.64 0.24 -2.49
C VAL A 83 -10.52 0.02 -1.45
N LEU A 84 -10.71 0.51 -0.21
CA LEU A 84 -9.78 0.24 0.89
C LEU A 84 -9.68 -1.27 1.15
N LEU A 85 -10.83 -1.96 1.26
CA LEU A 85 -10.86 -3.40 1.44
C LEU A 85 -10.31 -4.15 0.24
N GLN A 86 -10.60 -3.72 -0.99
CA GLN A 86 -10.00 -4.33 -2.19
C GLN A 86 -8.48 -4.22 -2.20
N THR A 87 -7.94 -3.07 -1.78
CA THR A 87 -6.50 -2.85 -1.67
C THR A 87 -5.88 -3.75 -0.62
N ILE A 88 -6.46 -3.80 0.59
CA ILE A 88 -6.00 -4.68 1.66
C ILE A 88 -6.03 -6.14 1.21
N ALA A 89 -7.14 -6.59 0.59
CA ALA A 89 -7.28 -7.94 0.09
C ALA A 89 -6.22 -8.27 -0.97
N THR A 90 -5.99 -7.35 -1.93
CA THR A 90 -4.95 -7.50 -2.96
C THR A 90 -3.56 -7.63 -2.34
N LEU A 91 -3.24 -6.81 -1.34
CA LEU A 91 -1.96 -6.89 -0.64
C LEU A 91 -1.80 -8.20 0.11
N VAL A 92 -2.82 -8.65 0.84
CA VAL A 92 -2.79 -9.94 1.55
C VAL A 92 -2.57 -11.09 0.58
N ILE A 93 -3.32 -11.12 -0.54
CA ILE A 93 -3.16 -12.14 -1.58
C ILE A 93 -1.74 -12.12 -2.14
N TYR A 94 -1.22 -10.93 -2.45
CA TYR A 94 0.13 -10.76 -2.96
C TYR A 94 1.19 -11.30 -1.99
N TYR A 95 1.14 -10.92 -0.71
CA TYR A 95 2.10 -11.39 0.30
C TYR A 95 2.04 -12.91 0.47
N VAL A 96 0.83 -13.47 0.58
CA VAL A 96 0.65 -14.92 0.72
C VAL A 96 1.22 -15.64 -0.50
N LEU A 97 0.96 -15.14 -1.71
CA LEU A 97 1.48 -15.69 -2.95
C LEU A 97 3.01 -15.63 -3.00
N CYS A 98 3.60 -14.46 -2.80
CA CYS A 98 5.05 -14.25 -2.87
C CYS A 98 5.81 -15.05 -1.82
N VAL A 99 5.34 -15.09 -0.57
CA VAL A 99 6.00 -15.87 0.50
C VAL A 99 5.89 -17.37 0.23
N SER A 100 4.73 -17.84 -0.23
CA SER A 100 4.52 -19.27 -0.55
C SER A 100 5.42 -19.70 -1.71
N LEU A 101 5.48 -18.89 -2.76
CA LEU A 101 6.32 -19.17 -3.93
C LEU A 101 7.81 -19.04 -3.59
N LEU A 102 8.23 -18.05 -2.82
CA LEU A 102 9.61 -17.92 -2.35
C LEU A 102 10.06 -19.20 -1.64
N ARG A 103 9.28 -19.70 -0.67
CA ARG A 103 9.58 -20.95 0.05
C ARG A 103 9.64 -22.16 -0.87
N TYR A 104 8.70 -22.25 -1.82
CA TYR A 104 8.67 -23.34 -2.78
C TYR A 104 9.91 -23.33 -3.69
N PHE A 105 10.30 -22.15 -4.18
CA PHE A 105 11.46 -21.98 -5.06
C PHE A 105 12.76 -22.23 -4.30
N ASP A 106 12.89 -21.74 -3.07
CA ASP A 106 14.04 -22.00 -2.19
C ASP A 106 14.24 -23.50 -1.95
N LYS A 107 13.16 -24.23 -1.66
CA LYS A 107 13.22 -25.68 -1.43
C LYS A 107 13.71 -26.45 -2.66
N ASN A 108 13.37 -25.98 -3.87
CA ASN A 108 13.71 -26.63 -5.13
C ASN A 108 14.99 -26.09 -5.77
N GLY A 109 15.65 -25.08 -5.18
CA GLY A 109 16.80 -24.41 -5.76
C GLY A 109 16.49 -23.65 -7.06
N TRP A 110 15.26 -23.14 -7.19
CA TRP A 110 14.81 -22.41 -8.37
C TRP A 110 14.88 -20.90 -8.16
N ASN A 111 15.10 -20.18 -9.26
CA ASN A 111 15.18 -18.74 -9.24
C ASN A 111 13.79 -18.10 -9.13
N PHE A 112 13.56 -17.31 -8.08
CA PHE A 112 12.31 -16.60 -7.79
C PHE A 112 12.00 -15.47 -8.79
N TYR A 113 12.99 -14.97 -9.52
CA TYR A 113 12.87 -13.80 -10.41
C TYR A 113 11.69 -13.84 -11.41
N PRO A 114 11.43 -14.94 -12.16
CA PRO A 114 10.33 -14.95 -13.12
C PRO A 114 8.96 -14.81 -12.44
N VAL A 115 8.81 -15.43 -11.27
CA VAL A 115 7.58 -15.33 -10.46
C VAL A 115 7.40 -13.93 -9.90
N ALA A 116 8.49 -13.32 -9.44
CA ALA A 116 8.49 -11.94 -8.95
C ALA A 116 7.98 -10.94 -9.99
N LEU A 117 8.43 -11.08 -11.26
CA LEU A 117 7.95 -10.25 -12.37
C LEU A 117 6.44 -10.41 -12.59
N ILE A 118 5.93 -11.65 -12.55
CA ILE A 118 4.50 -11.94 -12.75
C ILE A 118 3.68 -11.36 -11.59
N ALA A 119 4.14 -11.54 -10.35
CA ALA A 119 3.45 -11.04 -9.17
C ALA A 119 3.28 -9.50 -9.20
N ASN A 120 4.32 -8.78 -9.64
CA ASN A 120 4.25 -7.32 -9.82
C ASN A 120 3.23 -6.91 -10.88
N VAL A 121 3.17 -7.64 -12.00
CA VAL A 121 2.15 -7.40 -13.04
C VAL A 121 0.75 -7.67 -12.51
N LEU A 122 0.54 -8.73 -11.72
CA LEU A 122 -0.77 -9.05 -11.15
C LEU A 122 -1.27 -7.96 -10.19
N VAL A 123 -0.41 -7.41 -9.33
CA VAL A 123 -0.79 -6.29 -8.45
C VAL A 123 -1.08 -5.03 -9.24
N PHE A 124 -0.31 -4.76 -10.30
CA PHE A 124 -0.58 -3.65 -11.19
C PHE A 124 -1.95 -3.79 -11.86
N VAL A 125 -2.27 -4.97 -12.41
CA VAL A 125 -3.58 -5.24 -13.03
C VAL A 125 -4.69 -5.08 -12.00
N ALA A 126 -4.54 -5.61 -10.79
CA ALA A 126 -5.50 -5.39 -9.71
C ALA A 126 -5.68 -3.89 -9.40
N GLY A 127 -4.59 -3.14 -9.32
CA GLY A 127 -4.60 -1.69 -9.14
C GLY A 127 -5.40 -0.94 -10.20
N LEU A 128 -5.33 -1.37 -11.47
CA LEU A 128 -6.11 -0.77 -12.56
C LEU A 128 -7.63 -0.94 -12.38
N PHE A 129 -8.07 -2.03 -11.76
CA PHE A 129 -9.49 -2.27 -11.48
C PHE A 129 -9.96 -1.55 -10.22
N ILE A 130 -9.07 -1.44 -9.22
CA ILE A 130 -9.36 -0.82 -7.92
C ILE A 130 -9.47 0.71 -8.05
N LEU A 131 -8.59 1.34 -8.82
CA LEU A 131 -8.53 2.80 -8.98
C LEU A 131 -9.44 3.33 -10.12
N LYS A 132 -10.59 2.70 -10.37
CA LYS A 132 -11.45 2.97 -11.55
C LYS A 132 -12.01 4.39 -11.68
N LYS A 133 -12.02 5.16 -10.59
CA LYS A 133 -12.44 6.57 -10.54
C LYS A 133 -11.77 7.20 -9.33
N SER A 134 -10.79 8.07 -9.54
CA SER A 134 -10.21 8.83 -8.44
C SER A 134 -9.86 10.24 -8.88
N LYS A 135 -10.07 11.19 -7.97
CA LYS A 135 -9.78 12.61 -8.17
C LYS A 135 -8.31 12.86 -7.83
N LEU A 136 -7.40 12.70 -8.79
CA LEU A 136 -6.00 13.06 -8.56
C LEU A 136 -5.83 14.57 -8.40
N THR A 137 -5.38 15.02 -7.24
CA THR A 137 -4.66 16.30 -7.15
C THR A 137 -3.24 16.06 -7.62
N CYS A 138 -2.98 16.40 -8.88
CA CYS A 138 -1.72 16.25 -9.61
C CYS A 138 -0.64 17.24 -9.13
N ASP A 139 -0.63 17.58 -7.85
CA ASP A 139 0.57 18.17 -7.25
C ASP A 139 1.42 17.00 -6.77
N MET A 140 2.05 16.33 -7.75
CA MET A 140 2.91 15.19 -7.52
C MET A 140 3.96 15.58 -6.49
N GLN A 141 3.98 14.90 -5.35
CA GLN A 141 5.13 14.91 -4.45
C GLN A 141 6.24 14.07 -5.10
N PHE A 142 6.80 14.55 -6.22
CA PHE A 142 7.97 13.99 -6.92
C PHE A 142 9.09 13.64 -5.93
N LYS A 143 9.21 14.43 -4.87
CA LYS A 143 10.08 14.19 -3.71
C LYS A 143 9.92 12.80 -3.09
N ASN A 144 8.70 12.31 -2.91
CA ASN A 144 8.45 10.98 -2.33
C ASN A 144 8.89 9.87 -3.27
N HIS A 145 8.60 9.98 -4.57
CA HIS A 145 9.04 9.00 -5.56
C HIS A 145 10.57 8.98 -5.68
N LEU A 146 11.20 10.15 -5.72
CA LEU A 146 12.65 10.27 -5.74
C LEU A 146 13.30 9.68 -4.48
N LEU A 147 12.68 9.87 -3.31
CA LEU A 147 13.14 9.28 -2.05
C LEU A 147 13.06 7.75 -2.08
N LEU A 148 11.99 7.17 -2.63
CA LEU A 148 11.86 5.72 -2.78
C LEU A 148 12.83 5.13 -3.80
N ILE A 149 13.09 5.85 -4.90
CA ILE A 149 14.15 5.50 -5.85
C ILE A 149 15.52 5.54 -5.17
N GLY A 150 15.81 6.58 -4.39
CA GLY A 150 17.03 6.69 -3.60
C GLY A 150 17.16 5.56 -2.57
N LEU A 151 16.06 5.20 -1.89
CA LEU A 151 16.02 4.06 -0.97
C LEU A 151 16.33 2.74 -1.68
N PHE A 152 15.79 2.54 -2.89
CA PHE A 152 16.11 1.35 -3.69
C PHE A 152 17.61 1.30 -4.04
N PHE A 153 18.21 2.40 -4.47
CA PHE A 153 19.66 2.43 -4.74
C PHE A 153 20.49 2.14 -3.49
N PHE A 154 20.08 2.67 -2.33
CA PHE A 154 20.72 2.35 -1.05
C PHE A 154 20.62 0.86 -0.71
N ILE A 155 19.45 0.25 -0.93
CA ILE A 155 19.25 -1.19 -0.74
C ILE A 155 20.13 -1.99 -1.69
N LEU A 156 20.17 -1.63 -2.97
CA LEU A 156 21.00 -2.29 -3.97
C LEU A 156 22.49 -2.24 -3.61
N LEU A 157 22.99 -1.08 -3.16
CA LEU A 157 24.36 -0.94 -2.64
C LEU A 157 24.62 -1.82 -1.42
N THR A 158 23.62 -1.95 -0.54
CA THR A 158 23.69 -2.83 0.63
C THR A 158 23.72 -4.30 0.22
N GLU A 159 22.89 -4.73 -0.74
CA GLU A 159 22.90 -6.08 -1.30
C GLU A 159 24.29 -6.43 -1.84
N VAL A 160 24.89 -5.54 -2.65
CA VAL A 160 26.24 -5.69 -3.19
C VAL A 160 27.27 -5.83 -2.07
N PHE A 161 27.23 -4.95 -1.08
CA PHE A 161 28.14 -5.00 0.07
C PHE A 161 28.03 -6.33 0.83
N LEU A 162 26.81 -6.81 1.11
CA LEU A 162 26.57 -8.07 1.81
C LEU A 162 27.09 -9.27 1.02
N VAL A 163 26.90 -9.29 -0.31
CA VAL A 163 27.42 -10.35 -1.18
C VAL A 163 28.95 -10.37 -1.16
N MET A 164 29.60 -9.21 -1.20
CA MET A 164 31.06 -9.11 -1.11
C MET A 164 31.61 -9.64 0.22
N LYS A 165 30.84 -9.54 1.31
CA LYS A 165 31.23 -9.96 2.67
C LYS A 165 30.82 -11.39 3.04
N LYS A 166 29.98 -12.06 2.23
CA LYS A 166 29.46 -13.42 2.50
C LYS A 166 30.55 -14.51 2.62
N ASN A 167 31.76 -14.30 2.12
CA ASN A 167 32.85 -15.27 2.23
C ASN A 167 33.35 -15.48 3.69
N GLU A 168 32.94 -14.63 4.62
CA GLU A 168 33.17 -14.82 6.05
C GLU A 168 32.20 -15.90 6.59
N ALA A 169 32.75 -16.99 7.15
CA ALA A 169 31.99 -18.17 7.53
C ALA A 169 30.85 -17.86 8.52
N GLY A 170 29.64 -18.36 8.23
CA GLY A 170 28.48 -18.26 9.12
C GLY A 170 27.61 -17.01 8.96
N LEU A 171 27.98 -16.04 8.11
CA LEU A 171 27.19 -14.80 7.97
C LEU A 171 25.95 -14.91 7.09
N GLY A 172 25.79 -15.99 6.32
CA GLY A 172 24.68 -16.16 5.38
C GLY A 172 23.30 -16.14 6.05
N SER A 173 23.13 -16.84 7.17
CA SER A 173 21.88 -16.86 7.94
C SER A 173 21.59 -15.51 8.60
N TYR A 174 22.63 -14.81 9.06
CA TYR A 174 22.51 -13.46 9.64
C TYR A 174 22.00 -12.45 8.60
N TYR A 175 22.49 -12.52 7.35
CA TYR A 175 22.01 -11.65 6.29
C TYR A 175 20.55 -11.92 5.91
N VAL A 176 20.12 -13.18 5.89
CA VAL A 176 18.71 -13.52 5.68
C VAL A 176 17.83 -12.91 6.76
N VAL A 177 18.24 -12.96 8.04
CA VAL A 177 17.51 -12.33 9.14
C VAL A 177 17.44 -10.80 8.98
N LEU A 178 18.56 -10.16 8.61
CA LEU A 178 18.61 -8.72 8.37
C LEU A 178 17.66 -8.30 7.24
N VAL A 179 17.72 -9.00 6.11
CA VAL A 179 16.87 -8.71 4.94
C VAL A 179 15.39 -8.97 5.27
N THR A 180 15.09 -10.05 6.00
CA THR A 180 13.72 -10.34 6.47
C THR A 180 13.21 -9.23 7.39
N THR A 181 14.05 -8.70 8.28
CA THR A 181 13.71 -7.58 9.16
C THR A 181 13.38 -6.32 8.35
N ALA A 182 14.15 -6.04 7.29
CA ALA A 182 13.87 -4.93 6.38
C ALA A 182 12.50 -5.09 5.68
N ILE A 183 12.16 -6.31 5.23
CA ILE A 183 10.83 -6.62 4.65
C ILE A 183 9.72 -6.34 5.67
N ILE A 184 9.88 -6.77 6.92
CA ILE A 184 8.89 -6.52 7.99
C ILE A 184 8.70 -5.01 8.22
N ILE A 185 9.80 -4.25 8.31
CA ILE A 185 9.74 -2.78 8.48
C ILE A 185 8.99 -2.13 7.31
N LEU A 186 9.32 -2.49 6.06
CA LEU A 186 8.64 -1.97 4.87
C LEU A 186 7.15 -2.35 4.84
N SER A 187 6.81 -3.55 5.30
CA SER A 187 5.42 -4.01 5.44
C SER A 187 4.65 -3.15 6.46
N CYS A 188 5.25 -2.83 7.60
CA CYS A 188 4.67 -1.92 8.58
C CYS A 188 4.48 -0.50 8.01
N ILE A 189 5.41 -0.02 7.18
CA ILE A 189 5.28 1.27 6.48
C ILE A 189 4.09 1.24 5.51
N ILE A 190 3.87 0.14 4.78
CA ILE A 190 2.67 -0.03 3.94
C ILE A 190 1.39 0.09 4.77
N ILE A 191 1.31 -0.59 5.92
CA ILE A 191 0.14 -0.51 6.81
C ILE A 191 -0.09 0.93 7.26
N TYR A 192 0.96 1.65 7.67
CA TYR A 192 0.86 3.06 8.03
C TYR A 192 0.35 3.94 6.87
N ILE A 193 0.84 3.71 5.66
CA ILE A 193 0.40 4.44 4.47
C ILE A 193 -1.09 4.18 4.22
N ILE A 194 -1.55 2.94 4.32
CA ILE A 194 -2.96 2.57 4.18
C ILE A 194 -3.81 3.32 5.22
N LEU A 195 -3.40 3.33 6.49
CA LEU A 195 -4.17 3.94 7.56
C LEU A 195 -4.21 5.47 7.54
N LYS A 196 -3.19 6.12 6.98
CA LYS A 196 -3.04 7.59 7.08
C LYS A 196 -3.01 8.32 5.75
N LYS A 197 -2.23 7.84 4.78
CA LYS A 197 -2.01 8.54 3.51
C LYS A 197 -2.99 8.12 2.42
N TYR A 198 -3.32 6.83 2.36
CA TYR A 198 -4.23 6.27 1.36
C TYR A 198 -5.65 6.80 1.51
N ILE A 199 -6.05 7.10 2.75
CA ILE A 199 -7.36 7.66 3.06
C ILE A 199 -7.44 9.15 2.66
N ILE A 200 -6.31 9.87 2.72
CA ILE A 200 -6.25 11.30 2.34
C ILE A 200 -6.04 11.48 0.83
N ASN A 201 -5.16 10.67 0.22
CA ASN A 201 -4.90 10.68 -1.20
C ASN A 201 -4.62 9.25 -1.65
N ARG A 202 -5.68 8.62 -2.17
CA ARG A 202 -5.70 7.22 -2.54
C ARG A 202 -4.69 6.85 -3.61
N GLU A 203 -4.60 7.65 -4.66
CA GLU A 203 -3.69 7.39 -5.78
C GLU A 203 -2.24 7.46 -5.34
N LEU A 204 -1.87 8.54 -4.65
CA LEU A 204 -0.53 8.69 -4.10
C LEU A 204 -0.22 7.56 -3.11
N GLY A 205 -1.19 7.20 -2.26
CA GLY A 205 -1.09 6.07 -1.36
C GLY A 205 -0.82 4.77 -2.11
N PHE A 206 -1.61 4.47 -3.14
CA PHE A 206 -1.46 3.25 -3.94
C PHE A 206 -0.11 3.20 -4.64
N ILE A 207 0.32 4.27 -5.29
CA ILE A 207 1.60 4.29 -6.02
C ILE A 207 2.76 4.18 -5.03
N THR A 208 2.69 4.84 -3.87
CA THR A 208 3.69 4.69 -2.81
C THR A 208 3.76 3.24 -2.33
N ILE A 209 2.61 2.59 -2.10
CA ILE A 209 2.54 1.17 -1.75
C ILE A 209 3.17 0.32 -2.85
N PHE A 210 2.86 0.60 -4.12
CA PHE A 210 3.38 -0.13 -5.28
C PHE A 210 4.91 -0.06 -5.38
N HIS A 211 5.51 1.11 -5.16
CA HIS A 211 6.97 1.25 -5.07
C HIS A 211 7.56 0.41 -3.93
N ILE A 212 6.97 0.48 -2.73
CA ILE A 212 7.46 -0.29 -1.58
C ILE A 212 7.34 -1.78 -1.82
N LEU A 213 6.25 -2.25 -2.46
CA LEU A 213 6.12 -3.65 -2.88
C LEU A 213 7.21 -4.05 -3.87
N GLY A 214 7.55 -3.20 -4.84
CA GLY A 214 8.68 -3.45 -5.74
C GLY A 214 9.99 -3.63 -4.99
N ILE A 215 10.26 -2.79 -3.99
CA ILE A 215 11.44 -2.92 -3.12
C ILE A 215 11.39 -4.25 -2.34
N ILE A 216 10.26 -4.58 -1.72
CA ILE A 216 10.08 -5.85 -1.00
C ILE A 216 10.29 -7.05 -1.91
N THR A 217 9.84 -6.97 -3.16
CA THR A 217 10.05 -8.01 -4.17
C THR A 217 11.53 -8.22 -4.46
N CYS A 218 12.30 -7.13 -4.60
CA CYS A 218 13.74 -7.20 -4.78
C CYS A 218 14.42 -7.84 -3.56
N LEU A 219 14.01 -7.47 -2.34
CA LEU A 219 14.54 -8.09 -1.11
C LEU A 219 14.19 -9.59 -1.00
N MET A 220 12.98 -10.00 -1.41
CA MET A 220 12.59 -11.41 -1.48
C MET A 220 13.40 -12.19 -2.51
N TYR A 221 13.63 -11.59 -3.69
CA TYR A 221 14.55 -12.14 -4.68
C TYR A 221 15.97 -12.26 -4.11
N PHE A 222 16.45 -11.25 -3.39
CA PHE A 222 17.76 -11.30 -2.74
C PHE A 222 17.86 -12.41 -1.69
N ILE A 223 16.82 -12.66 -0.89
CA ILE A 223 16.77 -13.82 0.03
C ILE A 223 16.90 -15.13 -0.76
N ASN A 224 16.14 -15.29 -1.85
CA ASN A 224 16.25 -16.48 -2.72
C ASN A 224 17.68 -16.66 -3.24
N GLN A 225 18.34 -15.56 -3.64
CA GLN A 225 19.74 -15.60 -4.04
C GLN A 225 20.65 -15.99 -2.87
N LEU A 226 20.49 -15.42 -1.68
CA LEU A 226 21.31 -15.78 -0.52
C LEU A 226 21.22 -17.28 -0.20
N HIS A 227 20.04 -17.89 -0.34
CA HIS A 227 19.80 -19.32 -0.20
C HIS A 227 20.44 -20.14 -1.35
N MET A 228 20.25 -19.73 -2.61
CA MET A 228 20.82 -20.46 -3.77
C MET A 228 22.34 -20.31 -3.94
N PHE A 229 22.93 -19.19 -3.50
CA PHE A 229 24.38 -18.93 -3.56
C PHE A 229 25.25 -19.86 -2.69
N TYR A 230 24.66 -20.89 -2.09
CA TYR A 230 25.43 -22.05 -1.63
C TYR A 230 25.95 -22.92 -2.79
N ILE A 231 25.45 -22.75 -4.03
CA ILE A 231 25.65 -23.72 -5.11
C ILE A 231 26.55 -23.21 -6.27
N GLU A 232 26.60 -21.92 -6.61
CA GLU A 232 27.45 -21.42 -7.73
C GLU A 232 28.29 -20.19 -7.39
N ARG A 233 29.62 -20.32 -7.52
CA ARG A 233 30.62 -19.42 -6.91
C ARG A 233 31.21 -18.33 -7.83
N THR A 234 30.77 -18.16 -9.07
CA THR A 234 31.57 -17.39 -10.06
C THR A 234 30.84 -16.36 -10.93
N LEU A 235 29.50 -16.32 -10.99
CA LEU A 235 28.75 -15.41 -11.89
C LEU A 235 27.67 -14.57 -11.19
N GLY A 236 27.76 -14.44 -9.87
CA GLY A 236 26.60 -14.15 -9.06
C GLY A 236 26.17 -12.70 -8.92
N LEU A 237 27.13 -11.81 -8.70
CA LEU A 237 26.88 -10.44 -8.30
C LEU A 237 26.24 -9.62 -9.43
N GLU A 238 26.70 -9.80 -10.66
CA GLU A 238 26.12 -9.15 -11.85
C GLU A 238 24.65 -9.56 -12.05
N LYS A 239 24.32 -10.84 -11.87
CA LYS A 239 22.94 -11.33 -11.98
C LYS A 239 22.04 -10.80 -10.87
N ILE A 240 22.54 -10.72 -9.62
CA ILE A 240 21.80 -10.09 -8.51
C ILE A 240 21.46 -8.64 -8.87
N ILE A 241 22.48 -7.85 -9.23
CA ILE A 241 22.29 -6.42 -9.57
C ILE A 241 21.32 -6.27 -10.73
N ALA A 242 21.53 -7.03 -11.81
CA ALA A 242 20.70 -6.93 -13.01
C ALA A 242 19.24 -7.28 -12.70
N TYR A 243 18.98 -8.39 -12.02
CA TYR A 243 17.61 -8.85 -11.77
C TYR A 243 16.88 -8.01 -10.72
N SER A 244 17.56 -7.59 -9.63
CA SER A 244 17.01 -6.61 -8.67
C SER A 244 16.68 -5.28 -9.37
N SER A 245 17.56 -4.81 -10.25
CA SER A 245 17.34 -3.57 -11.02
C SER A 245 16.18 -3.72 -12.00
N LEU A 246 16.07 -4.84 -12.72
CA LEU A 246 14.98 -5.11 -13.66
C LEU A 246 13.62 -5.21 -12.96
N LEU A 247 13.55 -5.86 -11.79
CA LEU A 247 12.34 -5.92 -10.97
C LEU A 247 11.87 -4.51 -10.56
N TYR A 248 12.81 -3.67 -10.14
CA TYR A 248 12.47 -2.31 -9.74
C TYR A 248 12.12 -1.41 -10.94
N ILE A 249 12.86 -1.50 -12.05
CA ILE A 249 12.55 -0.79 -13.30
C ILE A 249 11.15 -1.18 -13.79
N GLN A 250 10.79 -2.45 -13.76
CA GLN A 250 9.44 -2.90 -14.09
C GLN A 250 8.40 -2.22 -13.18
N THR A 251 8.65 -2.17 -11.87
CA THR A 251 7.78 -1.47 -10.92
C THR A 251 7.64 0.02 -11.28
N LEU A 252 8.73 0.70 -11.65
CA LEU A 252 8.69 2.11 -12.06
C LEU A 252 7.88 2.32 -13.35
N ILE A 253 8.06 1.44 -14.34
CA ILE A 253 7.32 1.51 -15.61
C ILE A 253 5.82 1.30 -15.34
N LEU A 254 5.45 0.25 -14.62
CA LEU A 254 4.05 -0.05 -14.28
C LEU A 254 3.42 1.07 -13.45
N GLY A 255 4.14 1.62 -12.47
CA GLY A 255 3.68 2.77 -11.68
C GLY A 255 3.49 4.04 -12.53
N THR A 256 4.36 4.27 -13.50
CA THR A 256 4.25 5.39 -14.44
C THR A 256 3.05 5.23 -15.37
N ILE A 257 2.79 4.02 -15.89
CA ILE A 257 1.61 3.73 -16.70
C ILE A 257 0.33 3.99 -15.90
N LEU A 258 0.29 3.55 -14.63
CA LEU A 258 -0.84 3.80 -13.74
C LEU A 258 -1.09 5.30 -13.56
N LEU A 259 -0.04 6.06 -13.28
CA LEU A 259 -0.09 7.53 -13.16
C LEU A 259 -0.61 8.21 -14.42
N LEU A 260 -0.12 7.80 -15.60
CA LEU A 260 -0.55 8.37 -16.86
C LEU A 260 -2.04 8.10 -17.12
N LYS A 261 -2.50 6.87 -16.87
CA LYS A 261 -3.92 6.51 -17.00
C LYS A 261 -4.82 7.43 -16.16
N LEU A 262 -4.49 7.58 -14.88
CA LEU A 262 -5.26 8.41 -13.94
C LEU A 262 -5.30 9.89 -14.37
N LYS A 263 -4.21 10.37 -14.99
CA LYS A 263 -4.16 11.72 -15.57
C LYS A 263 -5.05 11.90 -16.81
N PHE A 264 -5.17 10.88 -17.66
CA PHE A 264 -5.98 10.94 -18.89
C PHE A 264 -7.48 10.83 -18.63
N GLU A 265 -7.92 9.98 -17.70
CA GLU A 265 -9.34 9.82 -17.33
C GLU A 265 -9.97 11.13 -16.79
N ARG A 266 -9.16 12.10 -16.35
CA ARG A 266 -9.63 13.44 -15.93
C ARG A 266 -10.03 14.36 -17.08
N LYS A 267 -9.45 14.18 -18.28
CA LYS A 267 -9.65 15.09 -19.42
C LYS A 267 -10.83 14.72 -20.32
N SER A 268 -11.42 13.55 -20.10
CA SER A 268 -12.62 13.05 -20.78
C SER A 268 -13.86 13.29 -19.93
#